data_AF-A0A8S3XCI1-F1
#
_entry.id   AF-A0A8S3XCI1-F1
#
_cell.length_a   1.000
_cell.length_b   1.000
_cell.length_c   1.000
_cell.angle_alpha   90.00
_cell.angle_beta   90.00
_cell.angle_gamma   90.00
#
_symmetry.space_group_name_H-M   'P 1'
#
loop_
_entity.id
_entity.type
_entity.pdbx_description
1 polymer ?
#
loop_
_entity_poly.entity_id
_entity_poly.type
_entity_poly.pdbx_seq_one_letter_code
_entity_poly.pdbx_strand_id
1 'polypeptide(L)'
;MSTGKRLAKRSIIGTRVAALGEDGLYHSGMIQAVKTPAPFPENNNCINLTPNTRYTVRFDGGKVSREYRDAELIGPGFRGMTGVRLQPGQRVFLTHNGREVRADVLCHDHETDELHVQVHTPAAEEAIVLKFSS
;
A
#
# COMPACT_ATOMS: atom_id res chain seq x y z
N MET A 1 -15.25 -21.31 2.50
CA MET A 1 -14.35 -20.16 2.65
C MET A 1 -15.01 -18.96 1.99
N SER A 2 -15.44 -17.95 2.74
CA SER A 2 -16.31 -16.87 2.27
C SER A 2 -15.51 -15.78 1.52
N THR A 3 -15.30 -15.96 0.23
CA THR A 3 -14.90 -14.87 -0.68
C THR A 3 -16.11 -13.97 -0.95
N GLY A 4 -16.02 -12.67 -0.60
CA GLY A 4 -16.92 -11.66 -1.14
C GLY A 4 -17.98 -11.04 -0.22
N LYS A 5 -17.67 -10.76 1.05
CA LYS A 5 -18.47 -9.80 1.82
C LYS A 5 -17.86 -8.40 1.71
N ARG A 6 -18.32 -7.62 0.72
CA ARG A 6 -18.04 -6.19 0.60
C ARG A 6 -18.55 -5.48 1.86
N LEU A 7 -17.65 -4.75 2.51
CA LEU A 7 -17.91 -3.91 3.67
C LEU A 7 -18.83 -2.76 3.25
N ALA A 8 -19.92 -2.52 3.99
CA ALA A 8 -20.83 -1.41 3.73
C ALA A 8 -20.07 -0.07 3.69
N LYS A 9 -20.58 0.91 2.95
CA LYS A 9 -20.02 2.26 2.73
C LYS A 9 -19.63 3.08 3.98
N ARG A 10 -19.83 2.56 5.19
CA ARG A 10 -19.33 3.10 6.46
C ARG A 10 -18.01 2.49 6.95
N SER A 11 -17.40 1.58 6.18
CA SER A 11 -16.37 0.71 6.74
C SER A 11 -15.02 0.75 6.02
N ILE A 12 -14.86 1.58 4.99
CA ILE A 12 -13.57 1.79 4.32
C ILE A 12 -12.72 2.87 4.99
N ILE A 13 -13.36 3.80 5.72
CA ILE A 13 -12.65 4.73 6.61
C ILE A 13 -12.08 3.90 7.76
N GLY A 14 -10.79 4.11 8.07
CA GLY A 14 -10.06 3.28 9.00
C GLY A 14 -9.28 2.14 8.34
N THR A 15 -9.54 1.83 7.06
CA THR A 15 -8.79 0.79 6.34
C THR A 15 -7.34 1.22 6.13
N ARG A 16 -6.41 0.32 6.48
CA ARG A 16 -4.98 0.45 6.23
C ARG A 16 -4.69 0.16 4.77
N VAL A 17 -3.98 1.09 4.13
CA VAL A 17 -3.57 0.99 2.73
C VAL A 17 -2.12 1.47 2.58
N ALA A 18 -1.50 1.14 1.46
CA ALA A 18 -0.25 1.75 1.01
C ALA A 18 -0.50 2.57 -0.26
N ALA A 19 0.15 3.73 -0.37
CA ALA A 19 0.01 4.62 -1.51
C ALA A 19 1.31 5.39 -1.76
N LEU A 20 1.53 5.85 -3.00
CA LEU A 20 2.72 6.62 -3.37
C LEU A 20 2.71 8.02 -2.74
N GLY A 21 3.78 8.36 -2.03
CA GLY A 21 4.05 9.68 -1.48
C GLY A 21 4.54 10.68 -2.54
N GLU A 22 4.98 11.85 -2.08
CA GLU A 22 5.63 12.88 -2.93
C GLU A 22 7.03 12.48 -3.38
N ASP A 23 7.67 11.66 -2.57
CA ASP A 23 8.99 11.09 -2.78
C ASP A 23 8.98 9.91 -3.77
N GLY A 24 7.82 9.50 -4.27
CA GLY A 24 7.69 8.33 -5.14
C GLY A 24 7.84 6.99 -4.40
N LEU A 25 7.83 7.01 -3.06
CA LEU A 25 7.86 5.81 -2.23
C LEU A 25 6.45 5.44 -1.77
N TYR A 26 6.18 4.16 -1.59
CA TYR A 26 4.95 3.69 -0.98
C TYR A 26 5.01 3.88 0.54
N HIS A 27 4.02 4.60 1.06
CA HIS A 27 3.86 4.81 2.49
C HIS A 27 2.58 4.14 2.98
N SER A 28 2.65 3.53 4.16
CA SER A 28 1.44 3.02 4.83
C SER A 28 0.66 4.20 5.40
N GLY A 29 -0.66 4.10 5.31
CA GLY A 29 -1.57 5.07 5.87
C GLY A 29 -2.96 4.50 6.08
N MET A 30 -3.86 5.37 6.49
CA MET A 30 -5.25 5.05 6.79
C MET A 30 -6.19 5.95 6.00
N ILE A 31 -7.23 5.37 5.43
CA ILE A 31 -8.28 6.13 4.76
C ILE A 31 -9.08 6.90 5.80
N GLN A 32 -9.13 8.23 5.64
CA GLN A 32 -9.86 9.13 6.55
C GLN A 32 -11.16 9.65 5.97
N ALA A 33 -11.22 9.82 4.64
CA ALA A 33 -12.41 10.35 3.97
C ALA A 33 -12.57 9.73 2.58
N VAL A 34 -13.80 9.75 2.09
CA VAL A 34 -14.16 9.33 0.74
C VAL A 34 -15.02 10.42 0.11
N LYS A 35 -14.64 10.87 -1.07
CA LYS A 35 -15.37 11.85 -1.87
C LYS A 35 -15.79 11.21 -3.18
N THR A 36 -17.08 11.10 -3.42
CA THR A 36 -17.60 10.64 -4.71
C THR A 36 -18.32 11.81 -5.38
N PRO A 37 -17.71 12.46 -6.39
CA PRO A 37 -18.36 13.55 -7.10
C PRO A 37 -19.51 13.01 -7.95
N ALA A 38 -20.73 13.54 -7.69
CA ALA A 38 -22.04 13.38 -8.34
C ALA A 38 -22.47 11.93 -8.74
N PRO A 39 -23.78 11.62 -8.69
CA PRO A 39 -24.28 10.35 -9.20
C PRO A 39 -24.00 10.26 -10.70
N PHE A 40 -23.21 9.26 -11.11
CA PHE A 40 -23.13 8.88 -12.51
C PHE A 40 -24.51 8.33 -12.92
N PRO A 41 -25.16 8.87 -13.96
CA PRO A 41 -26.51 8.48 -14.34
C PRO A 41 -26.65 6.99 -14.72
N GLU A 42 -25.54 6.31 -15.05
CA GLU A 42 -25.48 4.87 -15.37
C GLU A 42 -25.00 3.98 -14.22
N ASN A 43 -25.00 4.48 -12.98
CA ASN A 43 -24.48 3.72 -11.84
C ASN A 43 -25.50 2.70 -11.30
N ASN A 44 -25.67 1.57 -12.01
CA ASN A 44 -26.42 0.40 -11.52
C ASN A 44 -25.70 -0.35 -10.38
N ASN A 45 -24.61 0.19 -9.85
CA ASN A 45 -23.83 -0.47 -8.80
C ASN A 45 -24.41 -0.13 -7.43
N CYS A 46 -24.72 -1.16 -6.65
CA CYS A 46 -25.30 -1.10 -5.30
C CYS A 46 -24.50 -0.27 -4.27
N ILE A 47 -23.29 0.15 -4.63
CA ILE A 47 -22.35 0.89 -3.79
C ILE A 47 -22.17 2.34 -4.20
N ASN A 48 -22.85 2.90 -5.22
CA ASN A 48 -22.76 4.34 -5.56
C ASN A 48 -21.31 4.88 -5.59
N LEU A 49 -20.32 4.05 -5.95
CA LEU A 49 -18.92 4.46 -6.16
C LEU A 49 -18.75 4.65 -7.66
N THR A 50 -18.07 5.72 -8.04
CA THR A 50 -17.73 6.01 -9.44
C THR A 50 -16.22 5.91 -9.64
N PRO A 51 -15.73 5.77 -10.88
CA PRO A 51 -14.29 5.87 -11.18
C PRO A 51 -13.67 7.20 -10.72
N ASN A 52 -14.51 8.22 -10.48
CA ASN A 52 -14.08 9.52 -9.95
C ASN A 52 -14.06 9.57 -8.43
N THR A 53 -14.40 8.50 -7.72
CA THR A 53 -14.25 8.42 -6.27
C THR A 53 -12.80 8.68 -5.89
N ARG A 54 -12.62 9.52 -4.87
CA ARG A 54 -11.34 9.85 -4.26
C ARG A 54 -11.34 9.41 -2.80
N TYR A 55 -10.23 8.81 -2.40
CA TYR A 55 -9.96 8.36 -1.04
C TYR A 55 -8.87 9.23 -0.45
N THR A 56 -9.14 9.89 0.66
CA THR A 56 -8.14 10.66 1.39
C THR A 56 -7.40 9.73 2.34
N VAL A 57 -6.11 9.51 2.11
CA VAL A 57 -5.23 8.70 2.96
C VAL A 57 -4.38 9.61 3.81
N ARG A 58 -4.33 9.36 5.11
CA ARG A 58 -3.38 9.97 6.04
C ARG A 58 -2.22 9.00 6.29
N PHE A 59 -1.00 9.44 6.04
CA PHE A 59 0.19 8.60 6.20
C PHE A 59 0.64 8.45 7.64
N ASP A 60 1.21 7.29 7.95
CA ASP A 60 1.79 6.98 9.26
C ASP A 60 2.97 7.91 9.55
N GLY A 61 2.97 8.55 10.73
CA GLY A 61 4.03 9.49 11.14
C GLY A 61 3.78 10.96 10.75
N GLY A 62 2.66 11.28 10.09
CA GLY A 62 2.37 12.65 9.65
C GLY A 62 0.95 13.15 9.94
N LYS A 63 0.79 14.47 9.82
CA LYS A 63 -0.53 15.13 9.59
C LYS A 63 -0.85 15.27 8.10
N VAL A 64 0.05 14.80 7.22
CA VAL A 64 -0.11 14.90 5.77
C VAL A 64 -1.13 13.87 5.30
N SER A 65 -2.11 14.35 4.55
CA SER A 65 -3.12 13.52 3.89
C SER A 65 -3.19 13.85 2.41
N ARG A 66 -3.46 12.85 1.58
CA ARG A 66 -3.52 13.00 0.12
C ARG A 66 -4.66 12.20 -0.47
N GLU A 67 -5.16 12.65 -1.62
CA GLU A 67 -6.28 12.02 -2.32
C GLU A 67 -5.79 11.06 -3.41
N TYR A 68 -6.41 9.88 -3.47
CA TYR A 68 -6.07 8.80 -4.39
C TYR A 68 -7.32 8.21 -5.04
N ARG A 69 -7.16 7.62 -6.21
CA ARG A 69 -8.12 6.69 -6.83
C ARG A 69 -7.96 5.29 -6.26
N ASP A 70 -8.97 4.46 -6.50
CA ASP A 70 -8.96 3.03 -6.19
C ASP A 70 -7.66 2.34 -6.69
N ALA A 71 -7.35 2.51 -7.98
CA ALA A 71 -6.20 1.88 -8.63
C ALA A 71 -4.82 2.34 -8.12
N GLU A 72 -4.78 3.38 -7.30
CA GLU A 72 -3.55 3.93 -6.72
C GLU A 72 -3.30 3.42 -5.29
N LEU A 73 -4.28 2.78 -4.67
CA LEU A 73 -4.20 2.25 -3.32
C LEU A 73 -3.92 0.75 -3.34
N ILE A 74 -3.02 0.32 -2.46
CA ILE A 74 -2.74 -1.10 -2.24
C ILE A 74 -3.30 -1.49 -0.88
N GLY A 75 -4.09 -2.56 -0.83
CA GLY A 75 -4.63 -3.08 0.42
C GLY A 75 -6.00 -3.73 0.29
N PRO A 76 -6.62 -4.12 1.41
CA PRO A 76 -7.91 -4.80 1.41
C PRO A 76 -9.00 -3.96 0.73
N GLY A 77 -9.60 -4.51 -0.33
CA GLY A 77 -10.63 -3.82 -1.11
C GLY A 77 -10.11 -2.88 -2.20
N PHE A 78 -8.79 -2.84 -2.40
CA PHE A 78 -8.09 -2.12 -3.47
C PHE A 78 -7.19 -3.08 -4.26
N ARG A 79 -6.26 -2.57 -5.07
CA ARG A 79 -5.35 -3.44 -5.81
C ARG A 79 -4.35 -4.16 -4.89
N GLY A 80 -3.82 -5.28 -5.38
CA GLY A 80 -2.76 -6.05 -4.72
C GLY A 80 -1.35 -5.50 -4.99
N MET A 81 -0.34 -6.23 -4.53
CA MET A 81 1.09 -5.91 -4.73
C MET A 81 1.61 -6.24 -6.14
N THR A 82 0.83 -6.92 -6.97
CA THR A 82 1.25 -7.31 -8.33
C THR A 82 1.59 -6.08 -9.16
N GLY A 83 2.77 -6.10 -9.80
CA GLY A 83 3.26 -5.00 -10.64
C GLY A 83 3.76 -3.77 -9.87
N VAL A 84 3.96 -3.89 -8.55
CA VAL A 84 4.53 -2.82 -7.73
C VAL A 84 6.04 -2.76 -7.93
N ARG A 85 6.52 -1.60 -8.39
CA ARG A 85 7.94 -1.32 -8.54
C ARG A 85 8.47 -0.54 -7.35
N LEU A 86 9.11 -1.25 -6.43
CA LEU A 86 9.79 -0.64 -5.28
C LEU A 86 11.03 0.13 -5.74
N GLN A 87 11.24 1.31 -5.16
CA GLN A 87 12.39 2.16 -5.45
C GLN A 87 13.47 2.02 -4.37
N PRO A 88 14.74 2.32 -4.66
CA PRO A 88 15.77 2.45 -3.65
C PRO A 88 15.35 3.42 -2.53
N GLY A 89 15.62 3.06 -1.27
CA GLY A 89 15.17 3.79 -0.07
C GLY A 89 13.75 3.44 0.39
N GLN A 90 13.00 2.61 -0.34
CA GLN A 90 11.69 2.13 0.10
C GLN A 90 11.82 1.29 1.38
N ARG A 91 11.17 1.73 2.46
CA ARG A 91 11.04 0.92 3.67
C ARG A 91 10.08 -0.24 3.43
N VAL A 92 10.53 -1.44 3.75
CA VAL A 92 9.72 -2.67 3.71
C VAL A 92 9.81 -3.40 5.05
N PHE A 93 8.85 -4.27 5.30
CA PHE A 93 8.85 -5.21 6.41
C PHE A 93 8.82 -6.61 5.84
N LEU A 94 9.75 -7.45 6.27
CA LEU A 94 9.90 -8.80 5.77
C LEU A 94 10.08 -9.76 6.93
N THR A 95 9.77 -11.03 6.72
CA THR A 95 9.98 -12.06 7.74
C THR A 95 11.37 -12.66 7.56
N HIS A 96 12.23 -12.50 8.55
CA HIS A 96 13.57 -13.11 8.61
C HIS A 96 13.74 -13.81 9.95
N ASN A 97 14.16 -15.08 9.95
CA ASN A 97 14.31 -15.91 11.15
C ASN A 97 13.04 -15.95 12.04
N GLY A 98 11.86 -16.03 11.41
CA GLY A 98 10.58 -16.10 12.11
C GLY A 98 10.14 -14.80 12.80
N ARG A 99 10.83 -13.68 12.55
CA ARG A 99 10.47 -12.35 13.05
C ARG A 99 10.27 -11.38 11.90
N GLU A 100 9.31 -10.48 12.04
CA GLU A 100 9.21 -9.32 11.15
C GLU A 100 10.36 -8.37 11.46
N VAL A 101 11.10 -7.99 10.41
CA VAL A 101 12.21 -7.06 10.49
C VAL A 101 12.01 -5.94 9.48
N ARG A 102 12.45 -4.74 9.85
CA ARG A 102 12.49 -3.61 8.94
C ARG A 102 13.67 -3.77 7.99
N ALA A 103 13.49 -3.47 6.73
CA ALA A 103 14.56 -3.34 5.76
C ALA A 103 14.31 -2.13 4.84
N ASP A 104 15.36 -1.62 4.22
CA ASP A 104 15.25 -0.60 3.17
C ASP A 104 15.72 -1.20 1.84
N VAL A 105 14.98 -0.92 0.77
CA VAL A 105 15.30 -1.43 -0.58
C VAL A 105 16.56 -0.74 -1.10
N LEU A 106 17.51 -1.53 -1.58
CA LEU A 106 18.70 -1.05 -2.27
C LEU A 106 18.47 -1.04 -3.78
N CYS A 107 17.90 -2.12 -4.31
CA CYS A 107 17.61 -2.29 -5.73
C CYS A 107 16.46 -3.28 -5.91
N HIS A 108 15.72 -3.12 -7.01
CA HIS A 108 14.69 -4.06 -7.45
C HIS A 108 14.91 -4.32 -8.95
N ASP A 109 15.30 -5.54 -9.30
CA ASP A 109 15.33 -6.01 -10.68
C ASP A 109 13.93 -6.49 -11.09
N HIS A 110 13.31 -5.77 -12.01
CA HIS A 110 11.94 -6.04 -12.46
C HIS A 110 11.84 -7.13 -13.53
N GLU A 111 12.95 -7.54 -14.14
CA GLU A 111 12.94 -8.63 -15.12
C GLU A 111 12.91 -9.98 -14.41
N THR A 112 13.64 -10.09 -13.31
CA THR A 112 13.74 -11.30 -12.48
C THR A 112 12.87 -11.26 -11.22
N ASP A 113 12.22 -10.12 -10.95
CA ASP A 113 11.48 -9.80 -9.71
C ASP A 113 12.33 -10.02 -8.44
N GLU A 114 13.63 -9.70 -8.54
CA GLU A 114 14.60 -9.85 -7.47
C GLU A 114 14.74 -8.56 -6.66
N LEU A 115 14.57 -8.65 -5.34
CA LEU A 115 14.67 -7.52 -4.42
C LEU A 115 15.93 -7.63 -3.56
N HIS A 116 16.79 -6.62 -3.63
CA HIS A 116 17.96 -6.46 -2.77
C HIS A 116 17.63 -5.45 -1.67
N VAL A 117 17.72 -5.88 -0.41
CA VAL A 117 17.34 -5.05 0.74
C VAL A 117 18.43 -5.05 1.80
N GLN A 118 18.55 -3.94 2.51
CA GLN A 118 19.37 -3.78 3.69
C GLN A 118 18.50 -4.01 4.93
N VAL A 119 18.71 -5.11 5.64
CA VAL A 119 17.92 -5.47 6.84
C VAL A 119 18.49 -4.81 8.08
N HIS A 120 17.61 -4.15 8.83
CA HIS A 120 17.90 -3.55 10.13
C HIS A 120 17.45 -4.50 11.23
N THR A 121 18.37 -5.34 11.71
CA THR A 121 18.10 -6.19 12.87
C THR A 121 18.67 -5.53 14.14
N PRO A 122 17.95 -5.56 15.27
CA PRO A 122 18.47 -5.01 16.51
C PRO A 122 19.64 -5.82 17.11
N ALA A 123 19.96 -6.99 16.54
CA ALA A 123 20.97 -7.92 17.05
C ALA A 123 22.26 -7.96 16.22
N ALA A 124 22.32 -7.30 15.07
CA ALA A 124 23.52 -7.22 14.25
C ALA A 124 24.05 -5.78 14.26
N GLU A 125 25.35 -5.60 14.55
CA GLU A 125 26.04 -4.31 14.42
C GLU A 125 26.17 -3.85 12.96
N GLU A 126 26.02 -4.79 12.01
CA GLU A 126 26.08 -4.52 10.58
C GLU A 126 24.80 -4.94 9.86
N ALA A 127 24.42 -4.14 8.88
CA ALA A 127 23.22 -4.38 8.09
C ALA A 127 23.42 -5.53 7.11
N ILE A 128 22.46 -6.44 7.03
CA ILE A 128 22.56 -7.65 6.21
C ILE A 128 21.88 -7.39 4.86
N VAL A 129 22.57 -7.67 3.75
CA VAL A 129 21.96 -7.63 2.42
C VAL A 129 21.29 -8.97 2.13
N LEU A 130 19.98 -8.95 1.91
CA LEU A 130 19.21 -10.13 1.53
C LEU A 130 18.68 -9.98 0.10
N LYS A 131 18.66 -11.10 -0.61
CA LYS A 131 18.09 -11.25 -1.94
C LYS A 131 16.82 -12.09 -1.85
N PHE A 132 15.72 -11.57 -2.36
CA PHE A 132 14.43 -12.27 -2.45
C PHE A 132 14.06 -12.44 -3.91
N SER A 133 13.64 -13.64 -4.30
CA SER A 133 12.95 -13.93 -5.56
C SER A 133 11.53 -14.36 -5.23
N SER A 134 10.54 -13.82 -5.96
CA SER A 134 9.13 -14.21 -5.82
C SER A 134 8.79 -15.52 -6.53
#